data_AF-A0A1H2S6B0-F1
#
_entry.id   AF-A0A1H2S6B0-F1
#
_cell.length_a   1.000
_cell.length_b   1.000
_cell.length_c   1.000
_cell.angle_alpha   90.00
_cell.angle_beta   90.00
_cell.angle_gamma   90.00
#
_symmetry.space_group_name_H-M   'P 1'
#
loop_
_entity.id
_entity.type
_entity.pdbx_description
1 polymer ?
#
loop_
_entity_poly.entity_id
_entity_poly.type
_entity_poly.pdbx_seq_one_letter_code
_entity_poly.pdbx_strand_id
1 'polypeptide(L)'
;MEKSICVQGPKYGLNQFRGAFKPLLFTVLTFYFMGNGQAQSDSLAIVHLLEKESLTWRKGDVAGHAECWQERPYNRILAATPDARVIDIPISTMINPPADIIGNGGLAINSNYKMKIDGDNAFVSHDELSIDPEGNETKSIEMRVLEKVNNQWKLVGQSALLYKEDDNEAKKDTTSYIQTVDITTGRIETILTIHEHFEAPNWHPDNYLIVNSKGKLYNLDLATKKMKLIDTGFADQCNNDHGISPDNKWLAISHNDVNDPSPKGYKSAIYVLPIEGGEPRRVTKEVMSFWHGWSPDGKTLTYCAERNGNYDVYSIGVNGGREKRLTKTAGLDDGPEYSPDGKYIYMNSYRTGHMQIWRMRANGSKPEQLTFDENSNWFAHPSPDGKWIAYIAYTSDQKEAHLFGKQVKLRLMNLETREITDLTPVFFGGQGTINVPSWSPDSKKIAFVSYSIN
;
A
#
# COMPACT_ATOMS: atom_id res chain seq x y z
N MET A 1 29.64 -29.82 55.86
CA MET A 1 28.43 -29.12 56.37
C MET A 1 27.59 -28.79 55.14
N GLU A 2 26.46 -29.40 54.81
CA GLU A 2 25.63 -30.45 55.40
C GLU A 2 25.14 -31.41 54.28
N LYS A 3 25.29 -32.73 54.53
CA LYS A 3 24.54 -33.95 54.12
C LYS A 3 23.91 -34.00 52.70
N SER A 4 24.40 -34.84 51.75
CA SER A 4 24.19 -36.31 51.59
C SER A 4 22.71 -36.74 51.68
N ILE A 5 22.13 -37.45 50.71
CA ILE A 5 22.15 -38.93 50.62
C ILE A 5 21.69 -39.41 49.21
N CYS A 6 22.37 -40.46 48.75
CA CYS A 6 22.09 -41.31 47.59
C CYS A 6 21.27 -42.54 48.02
N VAL A 7 20.32 -43.03 47.22
CA VAL A 7 19.74 -44.39 47.37
C VAL A 7 19.57 -45.07 46.00
N GLN A 8 19.99 -46.33 45.95
CA GLN A 8 20.11 -47.25 44.81
C GLN A 8 18.84 -48.09 44.54
N GLY A 9 18.66 -48.48 43.26
CA GLY A 9 18.25 -49.83 42.79
C GLY A 9 16.76 -50.25 42.88
N PRO A 10 16.31 -51.29 42.11
CA PRO A 10 17.11 -52.37 41.53
C PRO A 10 16.93 -52.64 40.02
N LYS A 11 17.91 -53.39 39.49
CA LYS A 11 17.95 -54.06 38.17
C LYS A 11 17.28 -55.45 38.24
N TYR A 12 16.56 -55.83 37.19
CA TYR A 12 16.33 -57.21 36.70
C TYR A 12 16.04 -57.07 35.20
N GLY A 13 16.54 -57.83 34.23
CA GLY A 13 17.54 -58.89 34.12
C GLY A 13 17.77 -59.11 32.61
N LEU A 14 19.00 -59.48 32.23
CA LEU A 14 19.41 -59.83 30.86
C LEU A 14 19.37 -61.35 30.68
N ASN A 15 18.80 -61.83 29.57
CA ASN A 15 19.04 -63.11 28.84
C ASN A 15 17.71 -63.48 28.11
N GLN A 16 17.64 -63.90 26.84
CA GLN A 16 18.62 -64.46 25.92
C GLN A 16 18.11 -64.34 24.46
N PHE A 17 19.06 -64.36 23.53
CA PHE A 17 18.92 -64.40 22.06
C PHE A 17 18.00 -65.51 21.51
N ARG A 18 17.30 -65.22 20.40
CA ARG A 18 17.36 -65.94 19.10
C ARG A 18 16.29 -65.45 18.10
N GLY A 19 16.68 -65.26 16.84
CA GLY A 19 15.77 -65.44 15.69
C GLY A 19 15.66 -64.27 14.72
N ALA A 20 16.05 -64.51 13.47
CA ALA A 20 16.15 -63.55 12.38
C ALA A 20 14.81 -63.21 11.67
N PHE A 21 14.74 -61.97 11.16
CA PHE A 21 14.11 -61.50 9.91
C PHE A 21 12.74 -62.03 9.43
N LYS A 22 11.71 -61.15 9.44
CA LYS A 22 10.90 -60.68 8.27
C LYS A 22 9.84 -59.64 8.70
N PRO A 23 9.32 -58.79 7.78
CA PRO A 23 8.83 -57.45 8.09
C PRO A 23 7.37 -57.44 8.59
N LEU A 24 7.10 -56.62 9.61
CA LEU A 24 5.74 -56.34 10.07
C LEU A 24 5.21 -55.09 9.35
N LEU A 25 4.10 -55.25 8.63
CA LEU A 25 3.23 -54.17 8.20
C LEU A 25 2.95 -53.23 9.38
N PHE A 26 3.40 -51.98 9.30
CA PHE A 26 2.87 -50.91 10.15
C PHE A 26 1.63 -50.35 9.46
N THR A 27 0.46 -50.75 9.96
CA THR A 27 -0.79 -50.03 9.77
C THR A 27 -0.62 -48.66 10.44
N VAL A 28 -0.31 -47.63 9.65
CA VAL A 28 -0.40 -46.24 10.10
C VAL A 28 -1.89 -45.90 10.15
N LEU A 29 -2.40 -45.67 11.36
CA LEU A 29 -3.66 -44.97 11.56
C LEU A 29 -3.55 -43.60 10.91
N THR A 30 -4.23 -43.41 9.78
CA THR A 30 -4.49 -42.10 9.20
C THR A 30 -5.54 -41.40 10.06
N PHE A 31 -5.11 -40.62 11.05
CA PHE A 31 -5.96 -39.59 11.63
C PHE A 31 -5.83 -38.32 10.77
N TYR A 32 -6.97 -37.95 10.19
CA TYR A 32 -7.36 -36.69 9.56
C TYR A 32 -6.39 -35.50 9.72
N PHE A 33 -5.84 -35.04 8.59
CA PHE A 33 -5.50 -33.63 8.34
C PHE A 33 -6.10 -33.21 6.99
N MET A 34 -7.43 -33.21 6.90
CA MET A 34 -8.16 -32.63 5.75
C MET A 34 -8.99 -31.39 6.14
N GLY A 35 -9.11 -31.04 7.43
CA GLY A 35 -9.97 -29.94 7.89
C GLY A 35 -9.39 -28.53 7.78
N ASN A 36 -8.06 -28.36 7.85
CA ASN A 36 -7.46 -27.01 7.90
C ASN A 36 -7.32 -26.33 6.53
N GLY A 37 -7.17 -27.08 5.45
CA GLY A 37 -7.04 -26.50 4.10
C GLY A 37 -8.34 -25.86 3.60
N GLN A 38 -9.48 -26.51 3.87
CA GLN A 38 -10.79 -26.02 3.42
C GLN A 38 -11.29 -24.84 4.27
N ALA A 39 -11.11 -24.87 5.59
CA ALA A 39 -11.48 -23.74 6.46
C ALA A 39 -10.66 -22.48 6.15
N GLN A 40 -9.35 -22.61 5.90
CA GLN A 40 -8.50 -21.48 5.51
C GLN A 40 -8.88 -20.92 4.12
N SER A 41 -9.31 -21.79 3.20
CA SER A 41 -9.86 -21.38 1.90
C SER A 41 -11.19 -20.64 2.03
N ASP A 42 -12.09 -21.11 2.92
CA ASP A 42 -13.40 -20.49 3.12
C ASP A 42 -13.27 -19.12 3.80
N SER A 43 -12.41 -18.98 4.81
CA SER A 43 -12.13 -17.67 5.44
C SER A 43 -11.66 -16.63 4.43
N LEU A 44 -10.74 -17.01 3.53
CA LEU A 44 -10.25 -16.11 2.49
C LEU A 44 -11.33 -15.76 1.47
N ALA A 45 -12.14 -16.74 1.06
CA ALA A 45 -13.25 -16.53 0.13
C ALA A 45 -14.32 -15.58 0.70
N ILE A 46 -14.62 -15.69 2.00
CA ILE A 46 -15.53 -14.78 2.71
C ILE A 46 -14.96 -13.36 2.76
N VAL A 47 -13.68 -13.20 3.10
CA VAL A 47 -13.02 -11.87 3.10
C VAL A 47 -13.11 -11.22 1.72
N HIS A 48 -12.76 -11.96 0.66
CA HIS A 48 -12.85 -11.46 -0.71
C HIS A 48 -14.27 -11.09 -1.12
N LEU A 49 -15.29 -11.85 -0.68
CA LEU A 49 -16.68 -11.51 -0.93
C LEU A 49 -17.07 -10.19 -0.27
N LEU A 50 -16.72 -9.99 1.01
CA LEU A 50 -17.03 -8.77 1.74
C LEU A 50 -16.30 -7.55 1.15
N GLU A 51 -15.04 -7.72 0.76
CA GLU A 51 -14.27 -6.68 0.08
C GLU A 51 -14.85 -6.36 -1.30
N LYS A 52 -15.24 -7.37 -2.08
CA LYS A 52 -15.94 -7.17 -3.35
C LYS A 52 -17.23 -6.37 -3.11
N GLU A 53 -18.02 -6.74 -2.11
CA GLU A 53 -19.30 -6.11 -1.82
C GLU A 53 -19.17 -4.61 -1.51
N SER A 54 -18.30 -4.25 -0.56
CA SER A 54 -18.01 -2.84 -0.24
C SER A 54 -17.44 -2.10 -1.46
N LEU A 55 -16.54 -2.74 -2.22
CA LEU A 55 -15.91 -2.16 -3.40
C LEU A 55 -16.92 -1.86 -4.52
N THR A 56 -17.79 -2.81 -4.85
CA THR A 56 -18.80 -2.65 -5.91
C THR A 56 -19.88 -1.66 -5.51
N TRP A 57 -20.21 -1.59 -4.21
CA TRP A 57 -21.07 -0.52 -3.67
C TRP A 57 -20.44 0.85 -3.91
N ARG A 58 -19.17 1.03 -3.54
CA ARG A 58 -18.47 2.30 -3.76
C ARG A 58 -18.37 2.67 -5.23
N LYS A 59 -18.09 1.71 -6.10
CA LYS A 59 -17.92 1.94 -7.55
C LYS A 59 -19.22 2.23 -8.32
N GLY A 60 -20.38 2.08 -7.69
CA GLY A 60 -21.65 2.16 -8.43
C GLY A 60 -21.91 0.93 -9.31
N ASP A 61 -21.20 -0.18 -9.08
CA ASP A 61 -21.36 -1.42 -9.85
C ASP A 61 -22.53 -2.23 -9.30
N VAL A 62 -23.74 -1.86 -9.74
CA VAL A 62 -25.00 -2.49 -9.33
C VAL A 62 -24.97 -4.00 -9.56
N ALA A 63 -24.51 -4.44 -10.73
CA ALA A 63 -24.51 -5.87 -11.08
C ALA A 63 -23.50 -6.65 -10.24
N GLY A 64 -22.25 -6.18 -10.15
CA GLY A 64 -21.22 -6.82 -9.35
C GLY A 64 -21.53 -6.82 -7.85
N HIS A 65 -22.22 -5.78 -7.36
CA HIS A 65 -22.70 -5.73 -5.98
C HIS A 65 -23.85 -6.73 -5.75
N ALA A 66 -24.85 -6.77 -6.63
CA ALA A 66 -25.95 -7.73 -6.56
C ALA A 66 -25.45 -9.18 -6.53
N GLU A 67 -24.39 -9.50 -7.28
CA GLU A 67 -23.76 -10.82 -7.26
C GLU A 67 -23.22 -11.23 -5.89
N CYS A 68 -22.93 -10.29 -4.98
CA CYS A 68 -22.45 -10.61 -3.63
C CYS A 68 -23.58 -11.11 -2.72
N TRP A 69 -24.83 -10.80 -3.08
CA TRP A 69 -26.01 -11.07 -2.28
C TRP A 69 -26.78 -12.29 -2.78
N GLN A 70 -27.53 -12.90 -1.87
CA GLN A 70 -28.48 -13.94 -2.19
C GLN A 70 -29.80 -13.66 -1.48
N GLU A 71 -30.86 -13.52 -2.29
CA GLU A 71 -32.20 -13.37 -1.78
C GLU A 71 -32.68 -14.65 -1.07
N ARG A 72 -33.28 -14.44 0.10
CA ARG A 72 -33.87 -15.40 1.02
C ARG A 72 -35.12 -14.78 1.66
N PRO A 73 -36.15 -15.56 1.95
CA PRO A 73 -37.34 -15.07 2.66
C PRO A 73 -37.04 -14.46 4.05
N TYR A 74 -35.89 -14.79 4.62
CA TYR A 74 -35.45 -14.37 5.96
C TYR A 74 -34.28 -13.39 5.93
N ASN A 75 -33.94 -12.78 4.78
CA ASN A 75 -32.91 -11.74 4.77
C ASN A 75 -33.26 -10.64 5.78
N ARG A 76 -32.23 -10.16 6.49
CA ARG A 76 -32.36 -9.05 7.43
C ARG A 76 -31.16 -8.13 7.26
N ILE A 77 -31.41 -6.87 6.92
CA ILE A 77 -30.38 -5.85 6.75
C ILE A 77 -30.76 -4.66 7.63
N LEU A 78 -29.99 -4.45 8.70
CA LEU A 78 -30.26 -3.41 9.68
C LEU A 78 -29.09 -2.42 9.72
N ALA A 79 -29.37 -1.14 9.47
CA ALA A 79 -28.37 -0.09 9.63
C ALA A 79 -28.76 0.83 10.79
N ALA A 80 -27.90 0.95 11.79
CA ALA A 80 -28.03 1.96 12.83
C ALA A 80 -27.24 3.22 12.41
N THR A 81 -27.90 4.36 12.35
CA THR A 81 -27.29 5.65 11.99
C THR A 81 -26.70 6.34 13.22
N PRO A 82 -25.78 7.33 13.04
CA PRO A 82 -25.15 8.02 14.18
C PRO A 82 -26.12 8.76 15.10
N ASP A 83 -27.31 9.10 14.62
CA ASP A 83 -28.39 9.71 15.40
C ASP A 83 -29.32 8.68 16.08
N ALA A 84 -28.84 7.45 16.25
CA ALA A 84 -29.49 6.34 16.95
C ALA A 84 -30.82 5.87 16.32
N ARG A 85 -31.04 6.12 15.02
CA ARG A 85 -32.14 5.48 14.28
C ARG A 85 -31.70 4.12 13.77
N VAL A 86 -32.62 3.17 13.73
CA VAL A 86 -32.41 1.87 13.08
C VAL A 86 -33.28 1.82 11.83
N ILE A 87 -32.65 1.50 10.71
CA ILE A 87 -33.27 1.38 9.39
C ILE A 87 -33.31 -0.10 9.02
N ASP A 88 -34.50 -0.60 8.71
CA ASP A 88 -34.70 -1.93 8.12
C ASP A 88 -34.69 -1.79 6.61
N ILE A 89 -33.64 -2.31 5.97
CA ILE A 89 -33.37 -2.14 4.54
C ILE A 89 -33.86 -3.37 3.79
N PRO A 90 -34.78 -3.24 2.82
CA PRO A 90 -35.20 -4.36 1.98
C PRO A 90 -34.02 -4.96 1.20
N ILE A 91 -33.95 -6.29 1.08
CA ILE A 91 -32.93 -6.95 0.26
C ILE A 91 -32.94 -6.48 -1.20
N SER A 92 -34.09 -6.08 -1.73
CA SER A 92 -34.20 -5.49 -3.07
C SER A 92 -33.36 -4.22 -3.23
N THR A 93 -33.10 -3.48 -2.15
CA THR A 93 -32.21 -2.31 -2.15
C THR A 93 -30.75 -2.73 -2.30
N MET A 94 -30.33 -3.89 -1.78
CA MET A 94 -28.96 -4.39 -1.99
C MET A 94 -28.80 -5.01 -3.38
N ILE A 95 -29.83 -5.69 -3.90
CA ILE A 95 -29.75 -6.34 -5.23
C ILE A 95 -29.92 -5.32 -6.37
N ASN A 96 -30.69 -4.26 -6.16
CA ASN A 96 -30.94 -3.23 -7.16
C ASN A 96 -31.06 -1.85 -6.49
N PRO A 97 -29.96 -1.30 -5.96
CA PRO A 97 -29.97 -0.02 -5.27
C PRO A 97 -30.38 1.12 -6.21
N PRO A 98 -31.18 2.08 -5.73
CA PRO A 98 -31.37 3.36 -6.39
C PRO A 98 -30.03 4.06 -6.68
N ALA A 99 -29.95 4.78 -7.80
CA ALA A 99 -28.73 5.45 -8.25
C ALA A 99 -28.22 6.54 -7.30
N ASP A 100 -29.09 7.09 -6.46
CA ASP A 100 -28.78 8.08 -5.43
C ASP A 100 -28.28 7.46 -4.11
N ILE A 101 -28.38 6.14 -3.97
CA ILE A 101 -27.97 5.40 -2.76
C ILE A 101 -26.65 4.66 -2.96
N ILE A 102 -26.41 4.10 -4.15
CA ILE A 102 -25.15 3.45 -4.47
C ILE A 102 -24.03 4.49 -4.65
N GLY A 103 -22.78 4.14 -4.30
CA GLY A 103 -21.64 5.03 -4.40
C GLY A 103 -21.32 5.43 -5.84
N ASN A 104 -20.59 6.55 -5.99
CA ASN A 104 -20.12 7.11 -7.26
C ASN A 104 -18.58 7.11 -7.38
N GLY A 105 -17.89 6.32 -6.56
CA GLY A 105 -16.44 6.31 -6.38
C GLY A 105 -16.06 6.25 -4.90
N GLY A 106 -14.79 6.49 -4.59
CA GLY A 106 -14.27 6.45 -3.21
C GLY A 106 -13.66 5.10 -2.83
N LEU A 107 -13.19 5.03 -1.59
CA LEU A 107 -12.51 3.88 -1.00
C LEU A 107 -13.40 3.19 0.03
N ALA A 108 -13.35 1.86 0.09
CA ALA A 108 -13.88 1.11 1.22
C ALA A 108 -12.79 0.18 1.75
N ILE A 109 -12.63 0.16 3.07
CA ILE A 109 -11.55 -0.55 3.75
C ILE A 109 -12.17 -1.37 4.86
N ASN A 110 -12.01 -2.68 4.75
CA ASN A 110 -12.53 -3.61 5.73
C ASN A 110 -11.38 -4.13 6.60
N SER A 111 -11.56 -4.13 7.92
CA SER A 111 -10.51 -4.51 8.88
C SER A 111 -11.08 -5.22 10.11
N ASN A 112 -10.20 -5.73 10.97
CA ASN A 112 -10.59 -6.35 12.26
C ASN A 112 -11.58 -7.53 12.16
N TYR A 113 -11.48 -8.31 11.08
CA TYR A 113 -12.32 -9.49 10.85
C TYR A 113 -12.26 -10.51 12.00
N LYS A 114 -13.44 -10.88 12.49
CA LYS A 114 -13.69 -12.00 13.40
C LYS A 114 -14.75 -12.86 12.78
N MET A 115 -14.47 -14.13 12.53
CA MET A 115 -15.42 -15.01 11.84
C MET A 115 -15.58 -16.37 12.51
N LYS A 116 -16.79 -16.91 12.38
CA LYS A 116 -17.13 -18.29 12.71
C LYS A 116 -17.76 -18.92 11.48
N ILE A 117 -17.18 -20.02 11.03
CA ILE A 117 -17.65 -20.81 9.88
C ILE A 117 -18.16 -22.15 10.41
N ASP A 118 -19.35 -22.56 9.99
CA ASP A 118 -19.97 -23.84 10.33
C ASP A 118 -20.67 -24.43 9.10
N GLY A 119 -20.02 -25.38 8.44
CA GLY A 119 -20.46 -25.96 7.17
C GLY A 119 -20.63 -24.89 6.08
N ASP A 120 -21.86 -24.74 5.62
CA ASP A 120 -22.26 -23.78 4.57
C ASP A 120 -22.73 -22.44 5.14
N ASN A 121 -22.52 -22.17 6.43
CA ASN A 121 -22.90 -20.93 7.08
C ASN A 121 -21.69 -20.22 7.67
N ALA A 122 -21.70 -18.89 7.66
CA ALA A 122 -20.71 -18.10 8.36
C ALA A 122 -21.32 -16.84 9.00
N PHE A 123 -20.74 -16.47 10.13
CA PHE A 123 -21.00 -15.20 10.81
C PHE A 123 -19.68 -14.44 10.94
N VAL A 124 -19.67 -13.20 10.48
CA VAL A 124 -18.46 -12.37 10.46
C VAL A 124 -18.76 -11.04 11.12
N SER A 125 -17.83 -10.52 11.92
CA SER A 125 -17.80 -9.13 12.32
C SER A 125 -16.53 -8.48 11.80
N HIS A 126 -16.64 -7.26 11.28
CA HIS A 126 -15.49 -6.46 10.84
C HIS A 126 -15.82 -4.98 11.00
N ASP A 127 -14.79 -4.15 10.92
CA ASP A 127 -14.95 -2.70 10.81
C ASP A 127 -14.90 -2.35 9.32
N GLU A 128 -15.70 -1.37 8.90
CA GLU A 128 -15.57 -0.74 7.59
C GLU A 128 -15.32 0.77 7.78
N LEU A 129 -14.36 1.28 7.00
CA LEU A 129 -14.16 2.69 6.76
C LEU A 129 -14.45 2.96 5.29
N SER A 130 -15.50 3.72 5.03
CA SER A 130 -15.81 4.24 3.71
C SER A 130 -15.33 5.69 3.60
N ILE A 131 -14.62 6.01 2.53
CA ILE A 131 -14.17 7.36 2.20
C ILE A 131 -14.77 7.72 0.85
N ASP A 132 -15.55 8.80 0.78
CA ASP A 132 -16.14 9.24 -0.48
C ASP A 132 -15.10 9.94 -1.39
N PRO A 133 -15.43 10.21 -2.67
CA PRO A 133 -14.52 10.93 -3.54
C PRO A 133 -14.05 12.24 -2.89
N GLU A 134 -14.93 13.00 -2.27
CA GLU A 134 -14.62 14.26 -1.61
C GLU A 134 -13.71 14.12 -0.37
N GLY A 135 -13.45 12.89 0.08
CA GLY A 135 -12.63 12.57 1.23
C GLY A 135 -13.43 12.48 2.53
N ASN A 136 -14.75 12.57 2.52
CA ASN A 136 -15.55 12.44 3.74
C ASN A 136 -15.56 11.00 4.23
N GLU A 137 -15.43 10.83 5.55
CA GLU A 137 -15.38 9.53 6.19
C GLU A 137 -16.75 9.06 6.66
N THR A 138 -16.99 7.76 6.56
CA THR A 138 -18.05 7.05 7.28
C THR A 138 -17.46 5.78 7.88
N LYS A 139 -17.57 5.65 9.21
CA LYS A 139 -17.09 4.47 9.94
C LYS A 139 -18.27 3.61 10.35
N SER A 140 -18.13 2.30 10.20
CA SER A 140 -19.10 1.33 10.67
C SER A 140 -18.45 0.11 11.33
N ILE A 141 -19.14 -0.46 12.31
CA ILE A 141 -18.90 -1.82 12.79
C ILE A 141 -20.00 -2.69 12.21
N GLU A 142 -19.60 -3.76 11.55
CA GLU A 142 -20.50 -4.56 10.74
C GLU A 142 -20.52 -6.01 11.18
N MET A 143 -21.70 -6.61 11.10
CA MET A 143 -21.96 -8.02 11.32
C MET A 143 -22.61 -8.59 10.07
N ARG A 144 -22.02 -9.64 9.49
CA ARG A 144 -22.41 -10.25 8.22
C ARG A 144 -22.83 -11.70 8.44
N VAL A 145 -23.96 -12.07 7.85
CA VAL A 145 -24.48 -13.45 7.81
C VAL A 145 -24.33 -13.95 6.38
N LEU A 146 -23.66 -15.09 6.22
CA LEU A 146 -23.32 -15.64 4.91
C LEU A 146 -23.74 -17.10 4.80
N GLU A 147 -24.13 -17.47 3.58
CA GLU A 147 -24.43 -18.85 3.18
C GLU A 147 -23.61 -19.24 1.95
N LYS A 148 -23.25 -20.51 1.84
CA LYS A 148 -22.65 -21.08 0.64
C LYS A 148 -23.74 -21.55 -0.32
N VAL A 149 -23.78 -20.95 -1.50
CA VAL A 149 -24.73 -21.26 -2.58
C VAL A 149 -23.96 -21.71 -3.79
N ASN A 150 -24.22 -22.93 -4.27
CA ASN A 150 -23.47 -23.51 -5.39
C ASN A 150 -21.94 -23.45 -5.18
N ASN A 151 -21.51 -23.75 -3.95
CA ASN A 151 -20.11 -23.71 -3.52
C ASN A 151 -19.46 -22.30 -3.54
N GLN A 152 -20.25 -21.22 -3.58
CA GLN A 152 -19.80 -19.84 -3.46
C GLN A 152 -20.45 -19.17 -2.26
N TRP A 153 -19.67 -18.45 -1.46
CA TRP A 153 -20.23 -17.65 -0.37
C TRP A 153 -21.07 -16.48 -0.91
N LYS A 154 -22.19 -16.20 -0.24
CA LYS A 154 -23.10 -15.08 -0.52
C LYS A 154 -23.57 -14.44 0.78
N LEU A 155 -23.82 -13.13 0.74
CA LEU A 155 -24.46 -12.41 1.82
C LEU A 155 -25.95 -12.70 1.84
N VAL A 156 -26.45 -13.06 3.03
CA VAL A 156 -27.89 -13.26 3.29
C VAL A 156 -28.39 -12.39 4.44
N GLY A 157 -27.51 -11.63 5.10
CA GLY A 157 -27.92 -10.67 6.12
C GLY A 157 -26.77 -9.78 6.58
N GLN A 158 -27.13 -8.64 7.14
CA GLN A 158 -26.20 -7.64 7.65
C GLN A 158 -26.80 -6.88 8.84
N SER A 159 -25.93 -6.49 9.77
CA SER A 159 -26.17 -5.34 10.63
C SER A 159 -24.96 -4.42 10.59
N ALA A 160 -25.16 -3.13 10.35
CA ALA A 160 -24.11 -2.12 10.39
C ALA A 160 -24.45 -1.06 11.43
N LEU A 161 -23.49 -0.77 12.32
CA LEU A 161 -23.55 0.35 13.24
C LEU A 161 -22.66 1.46 12.70
N LEU A 162 -23.26 2.48 12.10
CA LEU A 162 -22.56 3.69 11.70
C LEU A 162 -22.39 4.57 12.92
N TYR A 163 -21.17 5.03 13.15
CA TYR A 163 -20.87 5.90 14.28
C TYR A 163 -19.99 7.06 13.84
N LYS A 164 -20.11 8.16 14.58
CA LYS A 164 -19.13 9.23 14.58
C LYS A 164 -18.33 9.08 15.86
N GLU A 165 -17.00 9.15 15.77
CA GLU A 165 -16.20 9.33 16.97
C GLU A 165 -16.53 10.69 17.59
N ASP A 166 -16.48 10.78 18.92
CA ASP A 166 -16.90 11.97 19.64
C ASP A 166 -15.91 13.13 19.37
N ASP A 167 -16.33 14.08 18.53
CA ASP A 167 -15.56 15.19 17.94
C ASP A 167 -15.07 16.26 18.94
N ASN A 168 -15.01 15.97 20.24
CA ASN A 168 -14.59 16.96 21.24
C ASN A 168 -13.08 17.33 21.18
N GLU A 169 -12.35 16.83 20.19
CA GLU A 169 -11.00 17.27 19.80
C GLU A 169 -10.85 17.49 18.28
N ALA A 170 -11.93 17.83 17.54
CA ALA A 170 -11.85 18.10 16.10
C ALA A 170 -11.20 19.46 15.79
N LYS A 171 -9.86 19.48 15.86
CA LYS A 171 -8.97 20.57 15.42
C LYS A 171 -8.48 20.24 13.99
N LYS A 172 -8.40 21.29 13.18
CA LYS A 172 -8.07 21.35 11.74
C LYS A 172 -6.85 20.50 11.33
N ASP A 173 -6.86 20.09 10.05
CA ASP A 173 -5.80 19.49 9.22
C ASP A 173 -5.83 17.96 9.07
N THR A 174 -6.07 17.53 7.82
CA THR A 174 -5.95 16.21 7.15
C THR A 174 -5.77 14.95 8.03
N THR A 175 -6.65 13.96 7.86
CA THR A 175 -6.39 12.58 8.30
C THR A 175 -5.67 11.82 7.20
N SER A 176 -4.60 11.10 7.56
CA SER A 176 -3.90 10.18 6.67
C SER A 176 -4.24 8.74 7.00
N TYR A 177 -4.52 7.97 5.95
CA TYR A 177 -4.67 6.52 6.03
C TYR A 177 -3.45 5.90 5.38
N ILE A 178 -2.58 5.29 6.19
CA ILE A 178 -1.45 4.53 5.69
C ILE A 178 -1.93 3.11 5.42
N GLN A 179 -1.84 2.68 4.17
CA GLN A 179 -2.52 1.49 3.67
C GLN A 179 -1.61 0.61 2.84
N THR A 180 -2.06 -0.62 2.61
CA THR A 180 -1.47 -1.52 1.61
C THR A 180 -2.54 -2.01 0.66
N VAL A 181 -2.20 -2.22 -0.61
CA VAL A 181 -3.05 -2.90 -1.58
C VAL A 181 -2.34 -4.14 -2.13
N ASP A 182 -3.00 -5.29 -2.11
CA ASP A 182 -2.51 -6.53 -2.74
C ASP A 182 -2.74 -6.49 -4.26
N ILE A 183 -1.68 -6.73 -5.03
CA ILE A 183 -1.73 -6.58 -6.49
C ILE A 183 -2.50 -7.70 -7.20
N THR A 184 -2.74 -8.82 -6.53
CA THR A 184 -3.45 -9.97 -7.10
C THR A 184 -4.93 -9.89 -6.78
N THR A 185 -5.28 -9.52 -5.55
CA THR A 185 -6.67 -9.52 -5.08
C THR A 185 -7.32 -8.15 -5.12
N GLY A 186 -6.55 -7.07 -5.20
CA GLY A 186 -7.03 -5.70 -5.03
C GLY A 186 -7.43 -5.35 -3.60
N ARG A 187 -7.13 -6.23 -2.63
CA ARG A 187 -7.47 -6.06 -1.22
C ARG A 187 -6.72 -4.88 -0.62
N ILE A 188 -7.45 -3.94 -0.03
CA ILE A 188 -6.90 -2.76 0.64
C ILE A 188 -7.00 -2.95 2.16
N GLU A 189 -5.88 -2.79 2.84
CA GLU A 189 -5.77 -2.90 4.29
C GLU A 189 -5.22 -1.58 4.87
N THR A 190 -5.95 -0.97 5.79
CA THR A 190 -5.45 0.19 6.55
C THR A 190 -4.58 -0.27 7.71
N ILE A 191 -3.31 0.10 7.66
CA ILE A 191 -2.32 -0.18 8.70
C ILE A 191 -2.56 0.77 9.89
N LEU A 192 -2.64 2.07 9.59
CA LEU A 192 -2.73 3.14 10.57
C LEU A 192 -3.61 4.27 10.02
N THR A 193 -4.52 4.75 10.87
CA THR A 193 -5.26 5.99 10.69
C THR A 193 -4.70 7.01 11.66
N ILE A 194 -4.33 8.19 11.18
CA ILE A 194 -3.74 9.24 12.01
C ILE A 194 -4.24 10.63 11.57
N HIS A 195 -4.66 11.46 12.52
CA HIS A 195 -5.13 12.83 12.29
C HIS A 195 -3.95 13.81 12.13
N GLU A 196 -3.05 13.47 11.22
CA GLU A 196 -1.94 14.30 10.78
C GLU A 196 -1.65 14.00 9.30
N HIS A 197 -0.99 14.92 8.61
CA HIS A 197 -0.58 14.76 7.21
C HIS A 197 0.71 13.96 7.09
N PHE A 198 0.61 12.68 6.71
CA PHE A 198 1.72 11.73 6.49
C PHE A 198 1.77 11.32 5.03
N GLU A 199 2.97 11.10 4.52
CA GLU A 199 3.19 11.03 3.08
C GLU A 199 4.23 9.94 2.72
N ALA A 200 4.17 9.51 1.46
CA ALA A 200 5.22 8.83 0.72
C ALA A 200 5.85 7.60 1.43
N PRO A 201 5.14 6.47 1.53
CA PRO A 201 5.64 5.30 2.25
C PRO A 201 6.67 4.49 1.44
N ASN A 202 7.90 4.37 1.93
CA ASN A 202 8.84 3.32 1.48
C ASN A 202 8.67 2.05 2.30
N TRP A 203 8.86 0.87 1.69
CA TRP A 203 8.75 -0.41 2.39
C TRP A 203 10.11 -1.06 2.61
N HIS A 204 10.46 -1.29 3.88
CA HIS A 204 11.68 -2.00 4.25
C HIS A 204 11.47 -3.52 4.36
N PRO A 205 12.46 -4.37 4.00
CA PRO A 205 12.37 -5.83 4.13
C PRO A 205 12.10 -6.37 5.54
N ASP A 206 12.50 -5.64 6.58
CA ASP A 206 12.21 -5.98 7.98
C ASP A 206 10.79 -5.56 8.43
N ASN A 207 9.86 -5.41 7.48
CA ASN A 207 8.44 -5.22 7.72
C ASN A 207 8.08 -3.93 8.48
N TYR A 208 8.68 -2.83 8.07
CA TYR A 208 8.29 -1.47 8.47
C TYR A 208 8.22 -0.54 7.27
N LEU A 209 7.49 0.57 7.42
CA LEU A 209 7.44 1.65 6.44
C LEU A 209 8.29 2.83 6.89
N ILE A 210 8.82 3.59 5.94
CA ILE A 210 9.36 4.93 6.19
C ILE A 210 8.44 5.94 5.51
N VAL A 211 7.91 6.88 6.29
CA VAL A 211 6.99 7.92 5.84
C VAL A 211 7.51 9.29 6.29
N ASN A 212 7.12 10.35 5.60
CA ASN A 212 7.42 11.72 6.05
C ASN A 212 6.17 12.46 6.55
N SER A 213 6.39 13.43 7.44
CA SER A 213 5.37 14.38 7.86
C SER A 213 6.05 15.66 8.34
N LYS A 214 5.56 16.82 7.87
CA LYS A 214 5.98 18.16 8.32
C LYS A 214 7.51 18.33 8.37
N GLY A 215 8.22 17.87 7.34
CA GLY A 215 9.67 17.99 7.24
C GLY A 215 10.49 16.87 7.87
N LYS A 216 9.85 15.92 8.56
CA LYS A 216 10.52 14.85 9.33
C LYS A 216 10.19 13.47 8.79
N LEU A 217 11.07 12.51 9.08
CA LEU A 217 10.97 11.11 8.64
C LEU A 217 10.63 10.20 9.83
N TYR A 218 9.78 9.22 9.61
CA TYR A 218 9.31 8.30 10.65
C TYR A 218 9.36 6.86 10.16
N ASN A 219 9.77 5.97 11.04
CA ASN A 219 9.63 4.53 10.89
C ASN A 219 8.27 4.11 11.49
N LEU A 220 7.45 3.41 10.69
CA LEU A 220 6.21 2.77 11.13
C LEU A 220 6.37 1.24 11.10
N ASP A 221 6.48 0.64 12.28
CA ASP A 221 6.53 -0.82 12.44
C ASP A 221 5.16 -1.43 12.12
N LEU A 222 5.09 -2.32 11.12
CA LEU A 222 3.82 -2.85 10.63
C LEU A 222 3.18 -3.87 11.57
N ALA A 223 3.95 -4.52 12.43
CA ALA A 223 3.45 -5.53 13.36
C ALA A 223 2.80 -4.87 14.59
N THR A 224 3.47 -3.86 15.15
CA THR A 224 3.07 -3.16 16.37
C THR A 224 2.27 -1.90 16.10
N LYS A 225 2.26 -1.40 14.85
CA LYS A 225 1.64 -0.15 14.41
C LYS A 225 2.21 1.09 15.11
N LYS A 226 3.42 0.97 15.66
CA LYS A 226 4.09 2.06 16.37
C LYS A 226 4.93 2.89 15.41
N MET A 227 4.81 4.19 15.55
CA MET A 227 5.59 5.16 14.81
C MET A 227 6.75 5.70 15.65
N LYS A 228 7.94 5.81 15.06
CA LYS A 228 9.15 6.32 15.68
C LYS A 228 9.82 7.34 14.76
N LEU A 229 10.13 8.52 15.30
CA LEU A 229 10.92 9.53 14.59
C LEU A 229 12.31 8.97 14.26
N ILE A 230 12.76 9.17 13.02
CA ILE A 230 14.13 8.91 12.58
C ILE A 230 14.95 10.18 12.80
N ASP A 231 16.09 10.06 13.47
CA ASP A 231 16.99 11.19 13.67
C ASP A 231 17.70 11.53 12.35
N THR A 232 17.27 12.59 11.68
CA THR A 232 17.86 13.09 10.43
C THR A 232 18.85 14.23 10.67
N GLY A 233 19.34 14.41 11.90
CA GLY A 233 20.25 15.49 12.26
C GLY A 233 19.64 16.87 11.99
N PHE A 234 20.35 17.73 11.25
CA PHE A 234 19.85 19.05 10.87
C PHE A 234 18.73 19.02 9.82
N ALA A 235 18.47 17.88 9.17
CA ALA A 235 17.54 17.80 8.05
C ALA A 235 16.09 17.64 8.53
N ASP A 236 15.48 18.72 9.00
CA ASP A 236 14.11 18.77 9.52
C ASP A 236 13.08 19.42 8.57
N GLN A 237 13.49 19.73 7.35
CA GLN A 237 12.64 20.19 6.24
C GLN A 237 12.70 19.25 5.03
N CYS A 238 12.62 17.94 5.29
CA CYS A 238 12.52 16.91 4.25
C CYS A 238 11.17 16.99 3.52
N ASN A 239 11.20 16.84 2.21
CA ASN A 239 9.98 16.68 1.42
C ASN A 239 9.62 15.19 1.26
N ASN A 240 8.71 14.89 0.35
CA ASN A 240 8.21 13.53 0.10
C ASN A 240 9.24 12.62 -0.59
N ASP A 241 10.36 13.16 -1.05
CA ASP A 241 11.26 12.51 -1.99
C ASP A 241 12.44 11.89 -1.23
N HIS A 242 12.25 10.66 -0.78
CA HIS A 242 13.19 9.90 0.03
C HIS A 242 13.13 8.39 -0.26
N GLY A 243 14.17 7.64 0.12
CA GLY A 243 14.11 6.19 -0.01
C GLY A 243 15.34 5.43 0.45
N ILE A 244 15.23 4.11 0.35
CA ILE A 244 16.12 3.13 0.98
C ILE A 244 17.15 2.65 -0.04
N SER A 245 18.41 2.50 0.38
CA SER A 245 19.45 1.92 -0.47
C SER A 245 19.22 0.42 -0.71
N PRO A 246 19.71 -0.16 -1.84
CA PRO A 246 19.52 -1.58 -2.14
C PRO A 246 20.12 -2.55 -1.10
N ASP A 247 21.10 -2.11 -0.32
CA ASP A 247 21.70 -2.87 0.77
C ASP A 247 21.01 -2.64 2.12
N ASN A 248 19.92 -1.87 2.14
CA ASN A 248 19.07 -1.56 3.29
C ASN A 248 19.77 -0.83 4.44
N LYS A 249 20.91 -0.19 4.20
CA LYS A 249 21.72 0.47 5.26
C LYS A 249 21.64 1.98 5.27
N TRP A 250 21.15 2.58 4.18
CA TRP A 250 21.16 4.01 3.98
C TRP A 250 19.80 4.54 3.57
N LEU A 251 19.55 5.78 3.94
CA LEU A 251 18.46 6.59 3.44
C LEU A 251 19.02 7.68 2.54
N ALA A 252 18.34 7.93 1.44
CA ALA A 252 18.43 9.18 0.71
C ALA A 252 17.22 10.05 1.07
N ILE A 253 17.44 11.33 1.27
CA ILE A 253 16.39 12.32 1.57
C ILE A 253 16.60 13.56 0.70
N SER A 254 15.51 14.22 0.30
CA SER A 254 15.57 15.56 -0.29
C SER A 254 15.10 16.57 0.75
N HIS A 255 15.97 17.52 1.06
CA HIS A 255 15.80 18.46 2.16
C HIS A 255 15.87 19.90 1.63
N ASN A 256 14.94 20.75 2.07
CA ASN A 256 14.99 22.19 1.81
C ASN A 256 16.13 22.86 2.59
N ASP A 257 17.32 22.90 2.00
CA ASP A 257 18.51 23.50 2.61
C ASP A 257 18.44 25.03 2.54
N VAL A 258 17.74 25.63 3.51
CA VAL A 258 17.55 27.09 3.60
C VAL A 258 18.86 27.88 3.62
N ASN A 259 19.95 27.25 4.07
CA ASN A 259 21.29 27.83 4.17
C ASN A 259 22.08 27.74 2.85
N ASP A 260 21.57 27.04 1.83
CA ASP A 260 22.21 26.98 0.52
C ASP A 260 22.31 28.40 -0.10
N PRO A 261 23.46 28.76 -0.70
CA PRO A 261 23.69 30.12 -1.22
C PRO A 261 22.89 30.46 -2.48
N SER A 262 22.19 29.49 -3.08
CA SER A 262 21.32 29.71 -4.23
C SER A 262 20.26 30.78 -3.95
N PRO A 263 19.94 31.65 -4.94
CA PRO A 263 18.89 32.65 -4.81
C PRO A 263 17.47 32.05 -4.94
N LYS A 264 17.33 30.75 -5.19
CA LYS A 264 16.02 30.09 -5.34
C LYS A 264 15.26 30.09 -4.01
N GLY A 265 13.94 30.31 -4.09
CA GLY A 265 13.07 30.34 -2.90
C GLY A 265 12.91 28.98 -2.22
N TYR A 266 12.96 27.90 -2.99
CA TYR A 266 13.00 26.53 -2.48
C TYR A 266 14.35 25.90 -2.87
N LYS A 267 15.00 25.23 -1.92
CA LYS A 267 16.41 24.83 -2.04
C LYS A 267 16.57 23.34 -1.73
N SER A 268 15.73 22.51 -2.36
CA SER A 268 15.83 21.05 -2.22
C SER A 268 17.20 20.54 -2.69
N ALA A 269 17.92 19.89 -1.78
CA ALA A 269 19.17 19.20 -2.04
C ALA A 269 19.07 17.75 -1.53
N ILE A 270 19.78 16.84 -2.20
CA ILE A 270 19.80 15.43 -1.84
C ILE A 270 20.91 15.17 -0.84
N TYR A 271 20.55 14.45 0.23
CA TYR A 271 21.45 13.97 1.27
C TYR A 271 21.34 12.46 1.45
N VAL A 272 22.36 11.85 2.03
CA VAL A 272 22.38 10.43 2.42
C VAL A 272 22.82 10.29 3.87
N LEU A 273 22.15 9.42 4.63
CA LEU A 273 22.41 9.13 6.04
C LEU A 273 22.19 7.63 6.36
N PRO A 274 22.72 7.11 7.49
CA PRO A 274 22.42 5.75 7.93
C PRO A 274 20.91 5.57 8.17
N ILE A 275 20.38 4.38 7.88
CA ILE A 275 18.93 4.10 8.01
C ILE A 275 18.40 4.19 9.44
N GLU A 276 19.24 3.92 10.42
CA GLU A 276 18.92 4.05 11.86
C GLU A 276 18.91 5.51 12.34
N GLY A 277 19.28 6.46 11.48
CA GLY A 277 19.45 7.87 11.79
C GLY A 277 20.91 8.29 11.99
N GLY A 278 21.13 9.61 11.99
CA GLY A 278 22.42 10.25 12.16
C GLY A 278 22.61 11.45 11.23
N GLU A 279 23.84 11.96 11.20
CA GLU A 279 24.18 13.15 10.43
C GLU A 279 24.08 12.93 8.91
N PRO A 280 23.27 13.72 8.19
CA PRO A 280 23.12 13.59 6.75
C PRO A 280 24.30 14.21 5.99
N ARG A 281 24.82 13.47 5.01
CA ARG A 281 25.86 13.92 4.09
C ARG A 281 25.27 14.38 2.77
N ARG A 282 25.57 15.60 2.36
CA ARG A 282 25.12 16.16 1.08
C ARG A 282 25.68 15.37 -0.12
N VAL A 283 24.85 15.18 -1.15
CA VAL A 283 25.20 14.52 -2.41
C VAL A 283 25.20 15.50 -3.59
N THR A 284 24.13 16.29 -3.73
CA THR A 284 23.99 17.23 -4.85
C THR A 284 24.57 18.59 -4.49
N LYS A 285 25.47 19.11 -5.33
CA LYS A 285 25.99 20.47 -5.18
C LYS A 285 24.95 21.53 -5.55
N GLU A 286 24.18 21.30 -6.61
CA GLU A 286 23.21 22.26 -7.14
C GLU A 286 21.79 21.96 -6.63
N VAL A 287 21.00 23.01 -6.45
CA VAL A 287 19.56 22.96 -6.10
C VAL A 287 18.73 23.55 -7.25
N MET A 288 17.48 23.15 -7.48
CA MET A 288 16.70 22.14 -6.77
C MET A 288 16.96 20.74 -7.32
N SER A 289 17.06 19.74 -6.44
CA SER A 289 17.28 18.34 -6.79
C SER A 289 16.41 17.45 -5.88
N PHE A 290 15.57 16.59 -6.47
CA PHE A 290 14.54 15.78 -5.81
C PHE A 290 14.81 14.30 -6.07
N TRP A 291 15.24 13.57 -5.04
CA TRP A 291 15.62 12.17 -5.11
C TRP A 291 14.42 11.28 -5.51
N HIS A 292 14.60 10.31 -6.40
CA HIS A 292 13.54 9.32 -6.66
C HIS A 292 14.03 7.88 -6.75
N GLY A 293 15.31 7.65 -7.07
CA GLY A 293 15.77 6.28 -7.24
C GLY A 293 17.24 6.06 -6.95
N TRP A 294 17.54 4.84 -6.54
CA TRP A 294 18.88 4.30 -6.36
C TRP A 294 19.12 3.21 -7.41
N SER A 295 20.28 3.19 -8.05
CA SER A 295 20.63 2.11 -8.95
C SER A 295 20.72 0.80 -8.19
N PRO A 296 20.30 -0.35 -8.76
CA PRO A 296 20.32 -1.63 -8.05
C PRO A 296 21.70 -2.07 -7.55
N ASP A 297 22.78 -1.56 -8.16
CA ASP A 297 24.15 -1.81 -7.74
C ASP A 297 24.62 -0.92 -6.57
N GLY A 298 23.77 -0.01 -6.08
CA GLY A 298 24.04 0.86 -4.96
C GLY A 298 24.92 2.08 -5.26
N LYS A 299 25.32 2.33 -6.51
CA LYS A 299 26.37 3.34 -6.82
C LYS A 299 25.87 4.69 -7.28
N THR A 300 24.68 4.76 -7.85
CA THR A 300 24.17 5.93 -8.56
C THR A 300 22.78 6.30 -8.04
N LEU A 301 22.51 7.59 -7.86
CA LEU A 301 21.17 8.11 -7.61
C LEU A 301 20.62 8.70 -8.91
N THR A 302 19.32 8.53 -9.15
CA THR A 302 18.56 9.24 -10.17
C THR A 302 17.56 10.18 -9.50
N TYR A 303 17.36 11.34 -10.09
CA TYR A 303 16.60 12.43 -9.46
C TYR A 303 16.05 13.39 -10.51
N CYS A 304 14.97 14.07 -10.16
CA CYS A 304 14.46 15.21 -10.90
C CYS A 304 15.23 16.46 -10.46
N ALA A 305 15.62 17.32 -11.40
CA ALA A 305 16.36 18.52 -11.07
C ALA A 305 15.99 19.69 -11.97
N GLU A 306 15.81 20.85 -11.35
CA GLU A 306 15.62 22.10 -12.08
C GLU A 306 16.97 22.73 -12.40
N ARG A 307 17.27 22.87 -13.70
CA ARG A 307 18.42 23.62 -14.20
C ARG A 307 17.97 24.54 -15.32
N ASN A 308 18.23 25.84 -15.18
CA ASN A 308 17.96 26.87 -16.19
C ASN A 308 16.48 26.95 -16.63
N GLY A 309 15.55 26.79 -15.70
CA GLY A 309 14.11 26.92 -15.91
C GLY A 309 13.42 25.67 -16.45
N ASN A 310 14.09 24.52 -16.52
CA ASN A 310 13.51 23.25 -16.95
C ASN A 310 13.83 22.15 -15.93
N TYR A 311 12.86 21.24 -15.75
CA TYR A 311 13.01 20.06 -14.91
C TYR A 311 13.30 18.85 -15.78
N ASP A 312 14.46 18.24 -15.57
CA ASP A 312 14.88 17.06 -16.29
C ASP A 312 15.30 15.95 -15.31
N VAL A 313 15.45 14.74 -15.84
CA VAL A 313 16.03 13.63 -15.09
C VAL A 313 17.56 13.72 -15.13
N TYR A 314 18.19 13.60 -13.97
CA TYR A 314 19.63 13.57 -13.78
C TYR A 314 20.06 12.30 -13.04
N SER A 315 21.35 11.98 -13.14
CA SER A 315 22.01 10.96 -12.33
C SER A 315 23.32 11.46 -11.73
N ILE A 316 23.68 10.96 -10.56
CA ILE A 316 24.90 11.31 -9.83
C ILE A 316 25.40 10.11 -9.01
N GLY A 317 26.70 10.03 -8.74
CA GLY A 317 27.22 9.02 -7.82
C GLY A 317 26.69 9.25 -6.40
N VAL A 318 26.49 8.18 -5.61
CA VAL A 318 26.04 8.28 -4.20
C VAL A 318 26.97 9.12 -3.32
N ASN A 319 28.25 9.18 -3.68
CA ASN A 319 29.26 10.01 -3.00
C ASN A 319 29.35 11.44 -3.57
N GLY A 320 28.40 11.83 -4.43
CA GLY A 320 28.39 13.10 -5.15
C GLY A 320 29.24 13.05 -6.42
N GLY A 321 29.70 14.22 -6.85
CA GLY A 321 30.52 14.40 -8.05
C GLY A 321 29.79 15.13 -9.17
N ARG A 322 30.14 14.83 -10.42
CA ARG A 322 29.55 15.48 -11.60
C ARG A 322 28.19 14.86 -11.91
N GLU A 323 27.15 15.69 -11.93
CA GLU A 323 25.83 15.26 -12.40
C GLU A 323 25.80 15.02 -13.92
N LYS A 324 25.00 14.03 -14.33
CA LYS A 324 24.75 13.68 -15.73
C LYS A 324 23.27 13.88 -16.02
N ARG A 325 22.97 14.86 -16.88
CA ARG A 325 21.64 15.09 -17.44
C ARG A 325 21.24 13.95 -18.38
N LEU A 326 20.11 13.30 -18.12
CA LEU A 326 19.61 12.14 -18.89
C LEU A 326 18.53 12.52 -19.88
N THR A 327 17.69 13.52 -19.57
CA THR A 327 16.66 14.04 -20.49
C THR A 327 16.91 15.49 -20.87
N LYS A 328 16.31 15.92 -21.99
CA LYS A 328 16.43 17.28 -22.54
C LYS A 328 15.14 17.74 -23.22
N THR A 329 14.02 17.15 -22.83
CA THR A 329 12.72 17.45 -23.42
C THR A 329 12.14 18.72 -22.81
N ALA A 330 11.34 19.43 -23.59
CA ALA A 330 10.60 20.58 -23.07
C ALA A 330 9.44 20.09 -22.19
N GLY A 331 9.19 20.82 -21.10
CA GLY A 331 8.23 20.43 -20.07
C GLY A 331 8.86 19.51 -19.02
N LEU A 332 8.11 19.28 -17.96
CA LEU A 332 8.53 18.49 -16.81
C LEU A 332 8.79 17.01 -17.16
N ASP A 333 9.99 16.54 -16.85
CA ASP A 333 10.31 15.13 -16.63
C ASP A 333 10.58 14.88 -15.15
N ASP A 334 9.87 13.93 -14.54
CA ASP A 334 9.89 13.74 -13.08
C ASP A 334 9.75 12.27 -12.66
N GLY A 335 9.87 12.00 -11.37
CA GLY A 335 9.67 10.69 -10.76
C GLY A 335 10.58 9.57 -11.30
N PRO A 336 11.89 9.78 -11.55
CA PRO A 336 12.71 8.76 -12.16
C PRO A 336 13.06 7.61 -11.20
N GLU A 337 12.82 6.36 -11.60
CA GLU A 337 13.18 5.17 -10.82
C GLU A 337 13.83 4.08 -11.69
N TYR A 338 14.85 3.41 -11.16
CA TYR A 338 15.52 2.32 -11.86
C TYR A 338 14.68 1.05 -11.90
N SER A 339 14.74 0.32 -13.01
CA SER A 339 14.32 -1.09 -13.01
C SER A 339 15.20 -1.93 -12.07
N PRO A 340 14.69 -3.02 -11.48
CA PRO A 340 15.48 -3.91 -10.61
C PRO A 340 16.72 -4.51 -11.29
N ASP A 341 16.68 -4.68 -12.62
CA ASP A 341 17.80 -5.16 -13.42
C ASP A 341 18.79 -4.06 -13.85
N GLY A 342 18.52 -2.80 -13.50
CA GLY A 342 19.33 -1.62 -13.78
C GLY A 342 19.40 -1.20 -15.25
N LYS A 343 18.62 -1.84 -16.14
CA LYS A 343 18.66 -1.54 -17.59
C LYS A 343 17.87 -0.30 -17.96
N TYR A 344 16.82 0.01 -17.21
CA TYR A 344 15.87 1.08 -17.50
C TYR A 344 15.75 2.06 -16.35
N ILE A 345 15.28 3.26 -16.69
CA ILE A 345 14.71 4.23 -15.76
C ILE A 345 13.28 4.49 -16.23
N TYR A 346 12.31 4.31 -15.34
CA TYR A 346 10.91 4.72 -15.50
C TYR A 346 10.76 6.15 -14.98
N MET A 347 9.87 6.93 -15.55
CA MET A 347 9.65 8.34 -15.22
C MET A 347 8.29 8.78 -15.75
N ASN A 348 7.76 9.89 -15.26
CA ASN A 348 6.66 10.59 -15.94
C ASN A 348 7.20 11.77 -16.76
N SER A 349 6.51 12.11 -17.85
CA SER A 349 6.91 13.22 -18.74
C SER A 349 5.72 13.93 -19.37
N TYR A 350 5.81 15.26 -19.41
CA TYR A 350 4.85 16.13 -20.08
C TYR A 350 5.17 16.37 -21.57
N ARG A 351 6.18 15.70 -22.13
CA ARG A 351 6.69 15.97 -23.50
C ARG A 351 5.67 15.83 -24.63
N THR A 352 4.52 15.21 -24.36
CA THR A 352 3.39 15.06 -25.29
C THR A 352 2.24 16.03 -25.02
N GLY A 353 2.42 17.02 -24.15
CA GLY A 353 1.38 17.96 -23.73
C GLY A 353 0.39 17.40 -22.70
N HIS A 354 0.68 16.21 -22.14
CA HIS A 354 -0.07 15.56 -21.09
C HIS A 354 0.87 14.65 -20.30
N MET A 355 0.67 14.52 -18.98
CA MET A 355 1.57 13.72 -18.16
C MET A 355 1.34 12.23 -18.37
N GLN A 356 2.36 11.55 -18.87
CA GLN A 356 2.33 10.11 -19.15
C GLN A 356 3.53 9.41 -18.53
N ILE A 357 3.43 8.10 -18.34
CA ILE A 357 4.55 7.26 -17.94
C ILE A 357 5.41 6.94 -19.17
N TRP A 358 6.71 7.06 -19.00
CA TRP A 358 7.76 6.76 -19.96
C TRP A 358 8.81 5.86 -19.32
N ARG A 359 9.63 5.24 -20.16
CA ARG A 359 10.91 4.68 -19.76
C ARG A 359 12.00 5.06 -20.73
N MET A 360 13.24 4.95 -20.29
CA MET A 360 14.43 5.04 -21.12
C MET A 360 15.48 4.03 -20.66
N ARG A 361 16.50 3.76 -21.45
CA ARG A 361 17.68 3.04 -20.95
C ARG A 361 18.31 3.87 -19.82
N ALA A 362 18.92 3.21 -18.84
CA ALA A 362 19.56 3.85 -17.69
C ALA A 362 20.62 4.91 -18.06
N ASN A 363 21.14 4.88 -19.28
CA ASN A 363 22.07 5.89 -19.79
C ASN A 363 21.42 7.14 -20.40
N GLY A 364 20.08 7.23 -20.44
CA GLY A 364 19.30 8.33 -21.03
C GLY A 364 18.79 8.08 -22.46
N SER A 365 19.18 6.98 -23.09
CA SER A 365 18.86 6.73 -24.50
C SER A 365 17.57 5.94 -24.71
N LYS A 366 17.01 6.04 -25.92
CA LYS A 366 15.81 5.30 -26.37
C LYS A 366 14.59 5.50 -25.44
N PRO A 367 14.09 6.74 -25.31
CA PRO A 367 12.85 6.98 -24.59
C PRO A 367 11.67 6.28 -25.27
N GLU A 368 10.76 5.74 -24.48
CA GLU A 368 9.58 4.99 -24.90
C GLU A 368 8.40 5.36 -24.00
N GLN A 369 7.28 5.78 -24.59
CA GLN A 369 6.05 6.06 -23.86
C GLN A 369 5.34 4.75 -23.50
N LEU A 370 4.81 4.66 -22.28
CA LEU A 370 4.18 3.46 -21.76
C LEU A 370 2.66 3.61 -21.58
N THR A 371 2.16 4.81 -21.29
CA THR A 371 0.73 5.08 -21.09
C THR A 371 0.21 6.08 -22.13
N PHE A 372 -1.04 5.93 -22.55
CA PHE A 372 -1.65 6.67 -23.66
C PHE A 372 -3.10 7.10 -23.38
N ASP A 373 -3.51 7.12 -22.11
CA ASP A 373 -4.87 7.45 -21.69
C ASP A 373 -5.02 8.89 -21.20
N GLU A 374 -6.27 9.28 -20.91
CA GLU A 374 -6.66 10.64 -20.51
C GLU A 374 -6.34 10.98 -19.04
N ASN A 375 -5.80 10.05 -18.24
CA ASN A 375 -5.41 10.34 -16.85
C ASN A 375 -4.03 10.99 -16.79
N SER A 376 -3.83 11.95 -15.90
CA SER A 376 -2.49 12.47 -15.62
C SER A 376 -1.74 11.44 -14.78
N ASN A 377 -0.76 10.75 -15.38
CA ASN A 377 -0.11 9.58 -14.81
C ASN A 377 1.27 9.93 -14.22
N TRP A 378 1.49 9.64 -12.94
CA TRP A 378 2.67 10.04 -12.18
C TRP A 378 3.28 8.88 -11.38
N PHE A 379 4.56 9.02 -11.01
CA PHE A 379 5.28 8.16 -10.06
C PHE A 379 5.21 6.66 -10.40
N ALA A 380 5.91 6.25 -11.46
CA ALA A 380 5.98 4.85 -11.85
C ALA A 380 7.04 4.08 -11.06
N HIS A 381 6.59 3.19 -10.19
CA HIS A 381 7.43 2.32 -9.37
C HIS A 381 7.46 0.90 -9.96
N PRO A 382 8.58 0.43 -10.53
CA PRO A 382 8.73 -0.97 -10.91
C PRO A 382 8.75 -1.91 -9.70
N SER A 383 8.10 -3.08 -9.83
CA SER A 383 8.13 -4.10 -8.79
C SER A 383 9.52 -4.70 -8.61
N PRO A 384 9.92 -5.13 -7.40
CA PRO A 384 11.21 -5.78 -7.17
C PRO A 384 11.49 -7.02 -8.05
N ASP A 385 10.45 -7.76 -8.43
CA ASP A 385 10.56 -8.90 -9.34
C ASP A 385 10.63 -8.51 -10.84
N GLY A 386 10.51 -7.22 -11.15
CA GLY A 386 10.64 -6.66 -12.50
C GLY A 386 9.49 -6.97 -13.45
N LYS A 387 8.35 -7.45 -12.95
CA LYS A 387 7.19 -7.83 -13.78
C LYS A 387 6.13 -6.75 -13.92
N TRP A 388 6.10 -5.79 -12.99
CA TRP A 388 5.03 -4.81 -12.91
C TRP A 388 5.58 -3.39 -12.78
N ILE A 389 4.75 -2.41 -13.13
CA ILE A 389 4.87 -1.05 -12.60
C ILE A 389 3.56 -0.67 -11.93
N ALA A 390 3.65 -0.09 -10.73
CA ALA A 390 2.54 0.59 -10.08
C ALA A 390 2.73 2.11 -10.26
N TYR A 391 1.64 2.84 -10.49
CA TYR A 391 1.69 4.28 -10.66
C TYR A 391 0.36 4.92 -10.23
N ILE A 392 0.37 6.22 -9.98
CA ILE A 392 -0.83 6.97 -9.63
C ILE A 392 -1.39 7.67 -10.86
N ALA A 393 -2.71 7.59 -11.02
CA ALA A 393 -3.46 8.22 -12.10
C ALA A 393 -4.43 9.22 -11.50
N TYR A 394 -4.25 10.49 -11.82
CA TYR A 394 -5.24 11.53 -11.53
C TYR A 394 -6.36 11.45 -12.56
N THR A 395 -7.61 11.47 -12.10
CA THR A 395 -8.79 11.38 -12.99
C THR A 395 -9.09 12.68 -13.74
N SER A 396 -8.27 13.71 -13.52
CA SER A 396 -8.33 15.00 -14.21
C SER A 396 -6.92 15.43 -14.63
N ASP A 397 -6.82 16.16 -15.74
CA ASP A 397 -5.55 16.70 -16.23
C ASP A 397 -4.94 17.70 -15.22
N GLN A 398 -3.82 17.31 -14.62
CA GLN A 398 -3.05 18.15 -13.69
C GLN A 398 -1.96 18.98 -14.40
N LYS A 399 -1.86 18.90 -15.73
CA LYS A 399 -0.78 19.50 -16.52
C LYS A 399 0.60 19.02 -16.02
N GLU A 400 1.49 19.95 -15.69
CA GLU A 400 2.83 19.71 -15.14
C GLU A 400 2.86 19.70 -13.60
N ALA A 401 1.71 19.59 -12.94
CA ALA A 401 1.62 19.53 -11.49
C ALA A 401 1.07 18.18 -11.00
N HIS A 402 1.33 17.85 -9.75
CA HIS A 402 0.82 16.65 -9.08
C HIS A 402 0.22 17.08 -7.74
N LEU A 403 -0.96 17.70 -7.78
CA LEU A 403 -1.53 18.40 -6.63
C LEU A 403 -1.99 17.42 -5.52
N PHE A 404 -2.00 17.90 -4.29
CA PHE A 404 -2.71 17.27 -3.17
C PHE A 404 -4.22 17.43 -3.31
N GLY A 405 -4.98 16.52 -2.69
CA GLY A 405 -6.43 16.64 -2.53
C GLY A 405 -7.21 16.50 -3.84
N LYS A 406 -6.85 15.48 -4.63
CA LYS A 406 -7.46 15.18 -5.92
C LYS A 406 -8.05 13.77 -5.94
N GLN A 407 -8.97 13.58 -6.88
CA GLN A 407 -9.45 12.26 -7.25
C GLN A 407 -8.36 11.50 -7.99
N VAL A 408 -7.88 10.42 -7.40
CA VAL A 408 -6.79 9.60 -7.91
C VAL A 408 -7.12 8.13 -7.78
N LYS A 409 -6.40 7.28 -8.52
CA LYS A 409 -6.39 5.84 -8.32
C LYS A 409 -5.00 5.30 -8.57
N LEU A 410 -4.67 4.17 -7.96
CA LEU A 410 -3.46 3.43 -8.31
C LEU A 410 -3.78 2.50 -9.48
N ARG A 411 -2.82 2.39 -10.40
CA ARG A 411 -2.91 1.53 -11.57
C ARG A 411 -1.68 0.64 -11.64
N LEU A 412 -1.87 -0.54 -12.22
CA LEU A 412 -0.85 -1.56 -12.34
C LEU A 412 -0.70 -1.91 -13.82
N MET A 413 0.53 -1.91 -14.33
CA MET A 413 0.84 -2.37 -15.68
C MET A 413 1.71 -3.62 -15.61
N ASN A 414 1.33 -4.64 -16.36
CA ASN A 414 2.18 -5.80 -16.63
C ASN A 414 3.25 -5.43 -17.67
N LEU A 415 4.52 -5.61 -17.34
CA LEU A 415 5.63 -5.20 -18.21
C LEU A 415 5.84 -6.11 -19.42
N GLU A 416 5.34 -7.35 -19.37
CA GLU A 416 5.39 -8.30 -20.47
C GLU A 416 4.24 -8.04 -21.47
N THR A 417 3.00 -8.01 -20.99
CA THR A 417 1.81 -7.89 -21.85
C THR A 417 1.41 -6.46 -22.18
N ARG A 418 1.88 -5.49 -21.39
CA ARG A 418 1.46 -4.07 -21.40
C ARG A 418 0.00 -3.83 -21.04
N GLU A 419 -0.67 -4.85 -20.51
CA GLU A 419 -2.00 -4.69 -19.95
C GLU A 419 -1.95 -3.78 -18.72
N ILE A 420 -2.94 -2.89 -18.61
CA ILE A 420 -3.09 -1.95 -17.51
C ILE A 420 -4.43 -2.18 -16.83
N THR A 421 -4.40 -2.34 -15.51
CA THR A 421 -5.61 -2.48 -14.68
C THR A 421 -5.64 -1.41 -13.60
N ASP A 422 -6.85 -1.03 -13.19
CA ASP A 422 -7.03 -0.21 -11.99
C ASP A 422 -6.80 -1.10 -10.77
N LEU A 423 -5.78 -0.77 -9.97
CA LEU A 423 -5.40 -1.51 -8.77
C LEU A 423 -6.28 -1.12 -7.58
N THR A 424 -6.73 0.12 -7.52
CA THR A 424 -7.66 0.63 -6.51
C THR A 424 -8.87 1.29 -7.16
N PRO A 425 -9.97 1.50 -6.43
CA PRO A 425 -10.94 2.55 -6.74
C PRO A 425 -10.31 3.93 -6.85
N VAL A 426 -11.14 4.88 -7.28
CA VAL A 426 -10.86 6.30 -7.10
C VAL A 426 -10.95 6.64 -5.62
N PHE A 427 -9.96 7.37 -5.08
CA PHE A 427 -9.93 7.86 -3.71
C PHE A 427 -9.35 9.28 -3.67
N PHE A 428 -9.53 9.95 -2.53
CA PHE A 428 -8.97 11.27 -2.29
C PHE A 428 -7.48 11.20 -1.93
N GLY A 429 -6.61 11.77 -2.77
CA GLY A 429 -5.17 11.73 -2.58
C GLY A 429 -4.39 12.59 -3.56
N GLY A 430 -3.28 12.07 -4.11
CA GLY A 430 -2.40 12.77 -5.04
C GLY A 430 -1.00 12.93 -4.47
N GLN A 431 -0.54 14.18 -4.29
CA GLN A 431 0.73 14.45 -3.61
C GLN A 431 0.75 13.73 -2.26
N GLY A 432 1.84 13.01 -1.98
CA GLY A 432 2.04 12.25 -0.75
C GLY A 432 1.50 10.82 -0.81
N THR A 433 0.71 10.43 -1.82
CA THR A 433 0.16 9.06 -1.89
C THR A 433 1.24 8.00 -2.13
N ILE A 434 2.07 8.19 -3.17
CA ILE A 434 3.17 7.29 -3.57
C ILE A 434 4.28 8.07 -4.30
N ASN A 435 4.87 9.10 -3.70
CA ASN A 435 5.98 9.83 -4.38
C ASN A 435 7.25 8.98 -4.55
N VAL A 436 7.36 7.90 -3.78
CA VAL A 436 8.58 7.12 -3.56
C VAL A 436 8.35 5.63 -3.76
N PRO A 437 9.40 4.81 -3.99
CA PRO A 437 9.24 3.36 -4.15
C PRO A 437 8.49 2.74 -2.98
N SER A 438 7.28 2.23 -3.26
CA SER A 438 6.31 1.81 -2.23
C SER A 438 6.01 0.29 -2.25
N TRP A 439 6.73 -0.48 -3.05
CA TRP A 439 6.51 -1.93 -3.18
C TRP A 439 6.96 -2.70 -1.95
N SER A 440 6.15 -3.69 -1.54
CA SER A 440 6.63 -4.73 -0.63
C SER A 440 7.78 -5.52 -1.27
N PRO A 441 8.76 -5.98 -0.47
CA PRO A 441 9.94 -6.69 -0.99
C PRO A 441 9.61 -7.94 -1.81
N ASP A 442 8.48 -8.59 -1.52
CA ASP A 442 8.00 -9.79 -2.22
C ASP A 442 7.17 -9.49 -3.47
N SER A 443 7.04 -8.21 -3.86
CA SER A 443 6.29 -7.74 -5.04
C SER A 443 4.78 -8.06 -5.01
N LYS A 444 4.20 -8.26 -3.82
CA LYS A 444 2.77 -8.59 -3.70
C LYS A 444 1.89 -7.42 -3.28
N LYS A 445 2.46 -6.41 -2.63
CA LYS A 445 1.71 -5.28 -2.10
C LYS A 445 2.36 -3.95 -2.46
N ILE A 446 1.54 -2.90 -2.49
CA ILE A 446 1.95 -1.50 -2.56
C ILE A 446 1.52 -0.83 -1.28
N ALA A 447 2.43 -0.13 -0.58
CA ALA A 447 2.05 0.81 0.47
C ALA A 447 1.61 2.13 -0.18
N PHE A 448 0.60 2.79 0.37
CA PHE A 448 0.17 4.10 -0.13
C PHE A 448 -0.54 4.88 0.97
N VAL A 449 -0.73 6.18 0.74
CA VAL A 449 -1.54 7.04 1.61
C VAL A 449 -2.76 7.59 0.86
N SER A 450 -3.95 7.37 1.42
CA SER A 450 -5.15 8.13 1.08
C SER A 450 -5.48 9.11 2.20
N TYR A 451 -6.34 10.08 1.92
CA TYR A 451 -6.59 11.17 2.85
C TYR A 451 -8.09 11.47 2.98
N SER A 452 -8.43 12.11 4.08
CA SER A 452 -9.68 12.85 4.27
C SER A 452 -9.36 14.27 4.73
N ILE A 453 -10.27 15.19 4.44
CA ILE A 453 -10.23 16.56 4.95
C ILE A 453 -11.56 16.81 5.65
N ASN A 454 -11.49 17.25 6.91
CA ASN A 454 -12.66 17.61 7.71
C ASN A 454 -13.06 19.08 7.53
#